data_AF-A0ABD0B8M6-F1
#
_entry.id   AF-A0ABD0B8M6-F1
#
_cell.length_a   1.000
_cell.length_b   1.000
_cell.length_c   1.000
_cell.angle_alpha   90.00
_cell.angle_beta   90.00
_cell.angle_gamma   90.00
#
_symmetry.space_group_name_H-M   'P 1'
#
loop_
_entity.id
_entity.type
_entity.pdbx_description
1 polymer ?
#
loop_
_entity_poly.entity_id
_entity_poly.type
_entity_poly.pdbx_seq_one_letter_code
_entity_poly.pdbx_strand_id
1 'polypeptide(L)'
;MQIAPLAHGQALGHLHPGGPLVRPAGSPEQWRVATALRNLAIAHTDAPRYLLAHEVGAVLAMLPDLQRRFLVATLWNTGARINEALALTPADFELDGQRPFVALRTLKQRRRGKGRPRAGEAVKRLVPLLDPQYAQLAREYLSTFKLARGAQIWPVTDQTVRNWLKEAEGGLRGRGVNLVVALTPHVFRHSFAMHHLLQGNTHIKRLQAYLGHRSLRSTECYTQILALDAAASEIGLSFTVIGSDNPLLQTLLRA
;
A
#
# COMPACT_ATOMS: atom_id res chain seq x y z
N MET A 1 2.69 -36.22 49.87
CA MET A 1 2.73 -35.07 48.95
C MET A 1 2.31 -35.59 47.58
N GLN A 2 1.02 -35.47 47.25
CA GLN A 2 0.37 -36.21 46.15
C GLN A 2 0.78 -35.68 44.77
N ILE A 3 0.81 -36.61 43.82
CA ILE A 3 1.24 -36.46 42.43
C ILE A 3 -0.01 -36.58 41.53
N ALA A 4 -0.09 -35.73 40.49
CA ALA A 4 -0.86 -35.84 39.24
C ALA A 4 -2.40 -35.71 39.29
N PRO A 5 -3.11 -35.62 38.13
CA PRO A 5 -2.86 -34.91 36.85
C PRO A 5 -4.10 -34.06 36.42
N LEU A 6 -4.10 -33.41 35.24
CA LEU A 6 -5.26 -33.39 34.32
C LEU A 6 -4.93 -32.69 32.99
N ALA A 7 -5.02 -33.49 31.93
CA ALA A 7 -5.10 -33.09 30.54
C ALA A 7 -6.57 -32.76 30.14
N HIS A 8 -6.76 -32.37 28.87
CA HIS A 8 -7.99 -32.02 28.15
C HIS A 8 -8.33 -30.53 28.27
N GLY A 9 -8.30 -29.71 27.21
CA GLY A 9 -8.61 -29.97 25.81
C GLY A 9 -9.89 -29.23 25.48
N GLN A 10 -9.81 -28.15 24.70
CA GLN A 10 -10.90 -27.71 23.83
C GLN A 10 -10.40 -26.68 22.82
N ALA A 11 -10.62 -27.03 21.56
CA ALA A 11 -10.49 -26.18 20.40
C ALA A 11 -11.67 -25.19 20.32
N LEU A 12 -11.47 -24.18 19.45
CA LEU A 12 -12.47 -23.32 18.81
C LEU A 12 -12.96 -22.12 19.63
N GLY A 13 -12.51 -20.94 19.21
CA GLY A 13 -13.02 -19.63 19.61
C GLY A 13 -12.95 -18.64 18.45
N HIS A 14 -13.72 -18.92 17.40
CA HIS A 14 -14.30 -17.98 16.43
C HIS A 14 -13.42 -16.86 15.82
N LEU A 15 -13.00 -17.09 14.57
CA LEU A 15 -12.72 -16.04 13.60
C LEU A 15 -13.99 -15.18 13.42
N HIS A 16 -13.99 -13.97 13.97
CA HIS A 16 -14.95 -12.94 13.58
C HIS A 16 -14.61 -12.41 12.18
N PRO A 17 -15.56 -12.40 11.22
CA PRO A 17 -15.37 -11.76 9.92
C PRO A 17 -15.64 -10.25 10.09
N GLY A 18 -14.60 -9.47 10.37
CA GLY A 18 -14.81 -8.01 10.54
C GLY A 18 -13.67 -7.20 11.16
N GLY A 19 -12.54 -7.81 11.53
CA GLY A 19 -11.40 -7.04 12.01
C GLY A 19 -10.83 -6.11 10.93
N PRO A 20 -10.32 -4.91 11.28
CA PRO A 20 -9.63 -4.06 10.33
C PRO A 20 -8.40 -4.81 9.80
N LEU A 21 -8.35 -5.00 8.47
CA LEU A 21 -7.26 -5.68 7.75
C LEU A 21 -5.93 -4.91 7.82
N VAL A 22 -5.85 -3.84 8.62
CA VAL A 22 -4.68 -3.00 8.79
C VAL A 22 -4.49 -2.58 10.23
N ARG A 23 -3.32 -2.87 10.80
CA ARG A 23 -2.82 -2.45 12.12
C ARG A 23 -1.38 -1.95 11.99
N PRO A 24 -1.05 -0.67 11.85
CA PRO A 24 0.32 -0.26 11.49
C PRO A 24 1.37 -0.46 12.62
N ALA A 25 2.63 -0.64 12.23
CA ALA A 25 3.80 -0.60 13.10
C ALA A 25 4.38 0.82 13.17
N GLY A 26 4.58 1.29 14.39
CA GLY A 26 5.17 2.57 14.74
C GLY A 26 4.50 3.08 16.01
N SER A 27 5.28 3.59 16.96
CA SER A 27 4.73 4.18 18.18
C SER A 27 3.93 5.45 17.85
N PRO A 28 2.97 5.87 18.69
CA PRO A 28 2.19 7.09 18.44
C PRO A 28 3.09 8.33 18.33
N GLU A 29 4.22 8.31 19.03
CA GLU A 29 5.23 9.36 18.98
C GLU A 29 5.98 9.39 17.65
N GLN A 30 6.43 8.23 17.15
CA GLN A 30 7.05 8.12 15.82
C GLN A 30 6.11 8.65 14.74
N TRP A 31 4.80 8.36 14.83
CA TRP A 31 3.82 8.89 13.89
C TRP A 31 3.58 10.39 14.01
N ARG A 32 3.58 10.94 15.24
CA ARG A 32 3.52 12.39 15.45
C ARG A 32 4.71 13.09 14.81
N VAL A 33 5.93 12.58 15.04
CA VAL A 33 7.16 13.14 14.46
C VAL A 33 7.13 13.04 12.94
N ALA A 34 6.84 11.86 12.37
CA ALA A 34 6.75 11.68 10.92
C ALA A 34 5.69 12.59 10.26
N THR A 35 4.57 12.81 10.94
CA THR A 35 3.51 13.73 10.47
C THR A 35 3.99 15.18 10.48
N ALA A 36 4.66 15.61 11.55
CA ALA A 36 5.21 16.97 11.66
C ALA A 36 6.28 17.22 10.59
N LEU A 37 7.21 16.28 10.40
CA LEU A 37 8.26 16.36 9.38
C LEU A 37 7.68 16.43 7.96
N ARG A 38 6.70 15.58 7.65
CA ARG A 38 5.99 15.64 6.36
C ARG A 38 5.35 17.02 6.16
N ASN A 39 4.63 17.53 7.16
CA ASN A 39 3.93 18.80 7.04
C ASN A 39 4.91 19.97 6.83
N LEU A 40 6.07 19.93 7.50
CA LEU A 40 7.16 20.86 7.30
C LEU A 40 7.70 20.78 5.85
N ALA A 41 7.94 19.57 5.36
CA ALA A 41 8.42 19.36 3.99
C ALA A 41 7.42 19.86 2.95
N ILE A 42 6.12 19.57 3.10
CA ILE A 42 5.05 20.08 2.21
C ILE A 42 4.98 21.61 2.24
N ALA A 43 5.26 22.24 3.38
CA ALA A 43 5.21 23.70 3.51
C ALA A 43 6.42 24.41 2.88
N HIS A 44 7.58 23.75 2.79
CA HIS A 44 8.85 24.37 2.39
C HIS A 44 9.45 23.81 1.08
N THR A 45 8.80 22.82 0.46
CA THR A 45 9.25 22.19 -0.78
C THR A 45 8.09 21.96 -1.73
N ASP A 46 8.36 21.84 -3.03
CA ASP A 46 7.37 21.46 -4.05
C ASP A 46 7.08 19.94 -4.05
N ALA A 47 7.35 19.26 -2.93
CA ALA A 47 7.24 17.83 -2.84
C ALA A 47 5.78 17.36 -3.01
N PRO A 48 5.55 16.22 -3.67
CA PRO A 48 4.21 15.70 -3.85
C PRO A 48 3.60 15.35 -2.51
N ARG A 49 2.33 15.69 -2.32
CA ARG A 49 1.60 15.31 -1.10
C ARG A 49 1.38 13.81 -1.08
N TYR A 50 1.62 13.20 0.08
CA TYR A 50 1.55 11.76 0.27
C TYR A 50 0.96 11.39 1.64
N LEU A 51 0.52 10.14 1.73
CA LEU A 51 -0.02 9.53 2.94
C LEU A 51 1.07 8.76 3.70
N LEU A 52 1.01 8.80 5.02
CA LEU A 52 1.81 7.95 5.90
C LEU A 52 1.10 6.60 6.11
N ALA A 53 1.85 5.57 6.52
CA ALA A 53 1.30 4.21 6.63
C ALA A 53 0.12 4.13 7.61
N HIS A 54 0.15 4.89 8.71
CA HIS A 54 -0.97 4.93 9.67
C HIS A 54 -2.25 5.56 9.10
N GLU A 55 -2.13 6.57 8.22
CA GLU A 55 -3.26 7.16 7.49
C GLU A 55 -3.81 6.18 6.45
N VAL A 56 -2.95 5.45 5.74
CA VAL A 56 -3.38 4.40 4.79
C VAL A 56 -4.13 3.29 5.52
N GLY A 57 -3.69 2.92 6.72
CA GLY A 57 -4.43 1.98 7.56
C GLY A 57 -5.80 2.48 7.97
N ALA A 58 -5.94 3.77 8.30
CA ALA A 58 -7.24 4.39 8.56
C ALA A 58 -8.14 4.35 7.31
N VAL A 59 -7.61 4.66 6.13
CA VAL A 59 -8.36 4.58 4.86
C VAL A 59 -8.84 3.15 4.59
N LEU A 60 -7.97 2.16 4.72
CA LEU A 60 -8.31 0.75 4.49
C LEU A 60 -9.34 0.23 5.50
N ALA A 61 -9.35 0.74 6.73
CA ALA A 61 -10.37 0.42 7.74
C ALA A 61 -11.75 1.00 7.38
N MET A 62 -11.81 2.09 6.61
CA MET A 62 -13.06 2.69 6.14
C MET A 62 -13.66 1.99 4.92
N LEU A 63 -12.95 1.04 4.32
CA LEU A 63 -13.45 0.26 3.19
C LEU A 63 -14.03 -1.07 3.73
N PRO A 64 -15.35 -1.24 3.81
CA PRO A 64 -15.92 -2.45 4.41
C PRO A 64 -15.72 -3.69 3.52
N ASP A 65 -15.80 -3.48 2.21
CA ASP A 65 -15.74 -4.55 1.22
C ASP A 65 -14.30 -5.07 1.00
N LEU A 66 -14.16 -6.40 0.90
CA LEU A 66 -12.87 -7.04 0.74
C LEU A 66 -12.24 -6.75 -0.63
N GLN A 67 -13.03 -6.68 -1.69
CA GLN A 67 -12.55 -6.36 -3.03
C GLN A 67 -12.02 -4.92 -3.10
N ARG A 68 -12.75 -3.96 -2.53
CA ARG A 68 -12.32 -2.55 -2.41
C ARG A 68 -11.02 -2.43 -1.63
N ARG A 69 -10.94 -3.08 -0.46
CA ARG A 69 -9.72 -3.11 0.37
C ARG A 69 -8.54 -3.70 -0.38
N PHE A 70 -8.74 -4.83 -1.06
CA PHE A 70 -7.67 -5.49 -1.80
C PHE A 70 -7.14 -4.61 -2.94
N LEU A 71 -8.00 -3.89 -3.66
CA LEU A 71 -7.58 -2.94 -4.70
C LEU A 71 -6.72 -1.82 -4.11
N VAL A 72 -7.20 -1.16 -3.06
CA VAL A 72 -6.50 -0.01 -2.46
C VAL A 72 -5.19 -0.45 -1.80
N ALA A 73 -5.17 -1.61 -1.15
CA ALA A 73 -3.94 -2.18 -0.61
C ALA A 73 -2.94 -2.53 -1.72
N THR A 74 -3.42 -2.97 -2.90
CA THR A 74 -2.58 -3.20 -4.08
C THR A 74 -1.96 -1.91 -4.59
N LEU A 75 -2.72 -0.81 -4.67
CA LEU A 75 -2.17 0.50 -5.07
C LEU A 75 -1.07 0.96 -4.12
N TRP A 76 -1.29 0.81 -2.81
CA TRP A 76 -0.30 1.13 -1.78
C TRP A 76 0.95 0.27 -1.88
N ASN A 77 0.82 -1.05 -2.05
CA ASN A 77 1.96 -1.98 -2.00
C ASN A 77 2.77 -2.07 -3.31
N THR A 78 2.24 -1.55 -4.41
CA THR A 78 2.87 -1.71 -5.74
C THR A 78 3.18 -0.37 -6.42
N GLY A 79 2.57 0.72 -5.95
CA GLY A 79 2.62 2.02 -6.61
C GLY A 79 2.06 1.99 -8.05
N ALA A 80 1.24 1.00 -8.40
CA ALA A 80 0.66 0.87 -9.74
C ALA A 80 -0.18 2.10 -10.13
N ARG A 81 -0.20 2.44 -11.43
CA ARG A 81 -1.23 3.36 -11.94
C ARG A 81 -2.58 2.65 -11.89
N ILE A 82 -3.67 3.39 -11.73
CA ILE A 82 -5.01 2.79 -11.65
C ILE A 82 -5.31 1.83 -12.82
N ASN A 83 -4.99 2.23 -14.05
CA ASN A 83 -5.20 1.37 -15.23
C ASN A 83 -4.27 0.13 -15.26
N GLU A 84 -3.09 0.21 -14.64
CA GLU A 84 -2.21 -0.96 -14.50
C GLU A 84 -2.79 -1.92 -13.45
N ALA A 85 -3.34 -1.40 -12.34
CA ALA A 85 -3.96 -2.18 -11.29
C ALA A 85 -5.26 -2.87 -11.78
N LEU A 86 -6.14 -2.16 -12.47
CA LEU A 86 -7.39 -2.72 -13.02
C LEU A 86 -7.15 -3.77 -14.12
N ALA A 87 -5.98 -3.76 -14.76
CA ALA A 87 -5.60 -4.75 -15.76
C ALA A 87 -4.96 -6.02 -15.17
N LEU A 88 -4.76 -6.09 -13.85
CA LEU A 88 -4.14 -7.25 -13.21
C LEU A 88 -5.05 -8.47 -13.26
N THR A 89 -4.44 -9.63 -13.51
CA THR A 89 -5.08 -10.93 -13.44
C THR A 89 -4.38 -11.79 -12.36
N PRO A 90 -5.02 -12.86 -11.86
CA PRO A 90 -4.38 -13.75 -10.89
C PRO A 90 -3.01 -14.29 -11.36
N ALA A 91 -2.83 -14.50 -12.66
CA ALA A 91 -1.56 -14.98 -13.24
C ALA A 91 -0.42 -13.95 -13.23
N ASP A 92 -0.68 -12.68 -12.93
CA ASP A 92 0.37 -11.68 -12.77
C ASP A 92 0.94 -11.63 -11.34
N PHE A 93 0.36 -12.39 -10.39
CA PHE A 93 0.85 -12.53 -9.02
C PHE A 93 1.65 -13.83 -8.85
N GLU A 94 2.92 -13.70 -8.46
CA GLU A 94 3.77 -14.82 -8.07
C GLU A 94 3.97 -14.76 -6.55
N LEU A 95 3.22 -15.59 -5.81
CA LEU A 95 3.14 -15.50 -4.34
C LEU A 95 3.86 -16.63 -3.61
N ASP A 96 4.25 -17.70 -4.29
CA ASP A 96 4.78 -18.92 -3.66
C ASP A 96 6.32 -18.95 -3.56
N GLY A 97 6.99 -17.97 -4.16
CA GLY A 97 8.45 -17.83 -4.08
C GLY A 97 8.96 -17.17 -2.80
N GLN A 98 10.26 -17.33 -2.50
CA GLN A 98 10.94 -16.65 -1.39
C GLN A 98 10.84 -15.11 -1.45
N ARG A 99 10.63 -14.56 -2.66
CA ARG A 99 10.40 -13.15 -2.90
C ARG A 99 9.13 -12.99 -3.74
N PRO A 100 7.95 -12.81 -3.13
CA PRO A 100 6.71 -12.64 -3.88
C PRO A 100 6.78 -11.35 -4.70
N PHE A 101 6.19 -11.36 -5.89
CA PHE A 101 6.16 -10.19 -6.77
C PHE A 101 4.86 -10.14 -7.59
N VAL A 102 4.59 -8.96 -8.14
CA VAL A 102 3.52 -8.74 -9.10
C VAL A 102 4.08 -8.16 -10.41
N ALA A 103 3.56 -8.64 -11.53
CA ALA A 103 3.95 -8.21 -12.87
C ALA A 103 2.97 -7.17 -13.43
N LEU A 104 3.33 -5.89 -13.34
CA LEU A 104 2.50 -4.79 -13.87
C LEU A 104 2.73 -4.61 -15.37
N ARG A 105 1.65 -4.70 -16.15
CA ARG A 105 1.68 -4.48 -17.60
C ARG A 105 1.65 -2.98 -17.89
N THR A 106 2.74 -2.45 -18.45
CA THR A 106 2.80 -1.02 -18.78
C THR A 106 2.34 -0.78 -20.21
N LEU A 107 1.20 -0.10 -20.38
CA LEU A 107 0.67 0.25 -21.69
C LEU A 107 1.49 1.33 -22.43
N LYS A 108 2.44 1.99 -21.75
CA LYS A 108 3.08 3.23 -22.23
C LYS A 108 4.61 3.21 -22.21
N GLN A 109 5.27 2.06 -22.35
CA GLN A 109 6.67 2.02 -22.76
C GLN A 109 6.79 1.95 -24.29
N ARG A 110 6.58 3.09 -24.97
CA ARG A 110 7.15 3.26 -26.32
C ARG A 110 8.68 3.18 -26.18
N ARG A 111 9.27 2.05 -26.57
CA ARG A 111 10.73 1.94 -26.77
C ARG A 111 11.17 3.08 -27.68
N ARG A 112 12.20 3.81 -27.28
CA ARG A 112 12.85 4.83 -28.11
C ARG A 112 13.83 4.07 -29.01
N GLY A 113 13.32 3.51 -30.10
CA GLY A 113 14.09 2.76 -31.08
C GLY A 113 13.19 2.51 -32.29
N LYS A 114 13.69 2.73 -33.50
CA LYS A 114 12.97 2.57 -34.77
C LYS A 114 12.11 1.30 -34.76
N GLY A 115 10.79 1.47 -34.81
CA GLY A 115 9.82 0.38 -34.88
C GLY A 115 8.64 0.59 -33.95
N ARG A 116 7.43 0.49 -34.50
CA ARG A 116 6.19 0.32 -33.72
C ARG A 116 6.38 -0.92 -32.82
N PRO A 117 6.10 -0.87 -31.51
CA PRO A 117 6.08 -2.08 -30.68
C PRO A 117 5.21 -3.13 -31.38
N ARG A 118 5.71 -4.35 -31.54
CA ARG A 118 4.89 -5.47 -32.06
C ARG A 118 3.65 -5.55 -31.20
N ALA A 119 2.47 -5.60 -31.82
CA ALA A 119 1.21 -5.78 -31.12
C ALA A 119 1.30 -7.08 -30.29
N GLY A 120 1.49 -6.97 -28.98
CA GLY A 120 1.59 -8.14 -28.08
C GLY A 120 2.71 -8.08 -27.03
N GLU A 121 3.78 -7.32 -27.24
CA GLU A 121 4.91 -7.29 -26.27
C GLU A 121 4.70 -6.17 -25.24
N ALA A 122 3.69 -6.34 -24.38
CA ALA A 122 3.50 -5.45 -23.24
C ALA A 122 4.71 -5.57 -22.30
N VAL A 123 5.47 -4.49 -22.12
CA VAL A 123 6.58 -4.52 -21.16
C VAL A 123 6.01 -4.67 -19.75
N LYS A 124 6.31 -5.82 -19.14
CA LYS A 124 5.99 -6.11 -17.75
C LYS A 124 7.11 -5.55 -16.87
N ARG A 125 6.74 -4.78 -15.84
CA ARG A 125 7.67 -4.44 -14.75
C ARG A 125 7.32 -5.28 -13.53
N LEU A 126 8.34 -5.85 -12.90
CA LEU A 126 8.19 -6.66 -11.70
C LEU A 126 8.31 -5.76 -10.48
N VAL A 127 7.31 -5.80 -9.61
CA VAL A 127 7.32 -5.09 -8.33
C VAL A 127 7.33 -6.13 -7.22
N PRO A 128 8.39 -6.22 -6.40
CA PRO A 128 8.41 -7.14 -5.29
C PRO A 128 7.41 -6.71 -4.22
N LEU A 129 6.68 -7.67 -3.67
CA LEU A 129 5.75 -7.46 -2.56
C LEU A 129 6.56 -7.54 -1.27
N LEU A 130 7.06 -6.39 -0.82
CA LEU A 130 7.90 -6.33 0.39
C LEU A 130 7.10 -6.50 1.69
N ASP A 131 5.78 -6.33 1.60
CA ASP A 131 4.84 -6.56 2.69
C ASP A 131 4.43 -8.05 2.77
N PRO A 132 4.85 -8.78 3.81
CA PRO A 132 4.44 -10.17 3.98
C PRO A 132 2.93 -10.32 4.20
N GLN A 133 2.27 -9.32 4.80
CA GLN A 133 0.84 -9.38 5.09
C GLN A 133 0.00 -9.11 3.86
N TYR A 134 0.40 -8.16 3.03
CA TYR A 134 -0.24 -7.98 1.73
C TYR A 134 -0.04 -9.21 0.84
N ALA A 135 1.15 -9.83 0.86
CA ALA A 135 1.38 -11.07 0.14
C ALA A 135 0.45 -12.20 0.64
N GLN A 136 0.23 -12.29 1.95
CA GLN A 136 -0.74 -13.21 2.54
C GLN A 136 -2.19 -12.88 2.15
N LEU A 137 -2.60 -11.61 2.25
CA LEU A 137 -3.92 -11.14 1.83
C LEU A 137 -4.18 -11.46 0.35
N ALA A 138 -3.20 -11.22 -0.52
CA ALA A 138 -3.30 -11.53 -1.93
C ALA A 138 -3.49 -13.03 -2.16
N ARG A 139 -2.75 -13.87 -1.41
CA ARG A 139 -2.87 -15.34 -1.49
C ARG A 139 -4.27 -15.79 -1.10
N GLU A 140 -4.75 -15.34 0.06
CA GLU A 140 -6.08 -15.69 0.59
C GLU A 140 -7.20 -15.22 -0.34
N TYR A 141 -7.12 -13.99 -0.85
CA TYR A 141 -8.11 -13.44 -1.76
C TYR A 141 -8.17 -14.27 -3.05
N LEU A 142 -7.04 -14.48 -3.71
CA LEU A 142 -6.98 -15.20 -4.98
C LEU A 142 -7.40 -16.68 -4.83
N SER A 143 -7.06 -17.33 -3.71
CA SER A 143 -7.50 -18.71 -3.44
C SER A 143 -9.00 -18.81 -3.14
N THR A 144 -9.56 -17.82 -2.42
CA THR A 144 -10.97 -17.85 -2.00
C THR A 144 -11.92 -17.62 -3.18
N PHE A 145 -11.64 -16.62 -4.01
CA PHE A 145 -12.52 -16.26 -5.12
C PHE A 145 -12.32 -17.11 -6.38
N LYS A 146 -11.32 -18.02 -6.39
CA LYS A 146 -11.01 -18.97 -7.50
C LYS A 146 -11.14 -18.34 -8.89
N LEU A 147 -10.61 -17.13 -9.04
CA LEU A 147 -10.70 -16.36 -10.28
C LEU A 147 -9.97 -17.08 -11.41
N ALA A 148 -10.54 -17.06 -12.62
CA ALA A 148 -9.86 -17.60 -13.79
C ALA A 148 -8.52 -16.87 -14.01
N ARG A 149 -7.46 -17.59 -14.40
CA ARG A 149 -6.08 -17.05 -14.51
C ARG A 149 -5.97 -15.77 -15.35
N GLY A 150 -6.81 -15.65 -16.39
CA GLY A 150 -6.83 -14.50 -17.30
C GLY A 150 -7.92 -13.47 -17.01
N ALA A 151 -8.79 -13.69 -16.01
CA ALA A 151 -9.84 -12.75 -15.67
C ALA A 151 -9.25 -11.55 -14.91
N GLN A 152 -9.84 -10.37 -15.13
CA GLN A 152 -9.53 -9.20 -14.32
C GLN A 152 -9.96 -9.45 -12.88
N ILE A 153 -9.07 -9.14 -11.94
CA ILE A 153 -9.37 -9.27 -10.50
C ILE A 153 -10.46 -8.28 -10.08
N TRP A 154 -10.44 -7.09 -10.68
CA TRP A 154 -11.36 -5.99 -10.40
C TRP A 154 -12.07 -5.53 -11.67
N PRO A 155 -13.26 -6.06 -12.00
CA PRO A 155 -14.04 -5.63 -13.15
C PRO A 155 -14.77 -4.30 -12.85
N VAL A 156 -14.03 -3.25 -12.49
CA VAL A 156 -14.56 -1.93 -12.16
C VAL A 156 -13.83 -0.82 -12.93
N THR A 157 -14.43 0.36 -12.98
CA THR A 157 -13.85 1.52 -13.69
C THR A 157 -12.98 2.39 -12.76
N ASP A 158 -12.08 3.20 -13.33
CA ASP A 158 -11.33 4.23 -12.57
C ASP A 158 -12.28 5.16 -11.79
N GLN A 159 -13.39 5.56 -12.40
CA GLN A 159 -14.37 6.43 -11.74
C GLN A 159 -15.00 5.77 -10.52
N THR A 160 -15.30 4.47 -10.59
CA THR A 160 -15.82 3.69 -9.46
C THR A 160 -14.82 3.68 -8.30
N VAL A 161 -13.54 3.44 -8.59
CA VAL A 161 -12.49 3.45 -7.56
C VAL A 161 -12.33 4.83 -6.93
N ARG A 162 -12.39 5.90 -7.72
CA ARG A 162 -12.35 7.28 -7.20
C ARG A 162 -13.53 7.58 -6.29
N ASN A 163 -14.72 7.06 -6.61
CA ASN A 163 -15.90 7.23 -5.76
C ASN A 163 -15.72 6.51 -4.42
N TRP A 164 -15.20 5.27 -4.41
CA TRP A 164 -14.88 4.56 -3.17
C TRP A 164 -13.88 5.32 -2.29
N LEU A 165 -12.86 5.93 -2.92
CA LEU A 165 -11.88 6.73 -2.20
C LEU A 165 -12.51 8.01 -1.62
N LYS A 166 -13.42 8.67 -2.34
CA LYS A 166 -14.18 9.82 -1.82
C LYS A 166 -15.10 9.44 -0.66
N GLU A 167 -15.77 8.29 -0.76
CA GLU A 167 -16.60 7.74 0.33
C GLU A 167 -15.76 7.49 1.58
N ALA A 168 -14.61 6.83 1.44
CA ALA A 168 -13.69 6.59 2.54
C ALA A 168 -13.17 7.90 3.15
N GLU A 169 -12.82 8.89 2.33
CA GLU A 169 -12.40 10.22 2.79
C GLU A 169 -13.51 10.92 3.57
N GLY A 170 -14.74 10.90 3.07
CA GLY A 170 -15.90 11.47 3.77
C GLY A 170 -16.16 10.79 5.12
N GLY A 171 -16.04 9.46 5.17
CA GLY A 171 -16.20 8.70 6.41
C GLY A 171 -15.10 8.97 7.44
N LEU A 172 -13.84 9.16 7.00
CA LEU A 172 -12.75 9.59 7.89
C LEU A 172 -13.02 11.00 8.46
N ARG A 173 -13.42 11.94 7.60
CA ARG A 173 -13.76 13.32 8.03
C ARG A 173 -14.90 13.33 9.04
N GLY A 174 -15.94 12.52 8.81
CA GLY A 174 -17.07 12.35 9.74
C GLY A 174 -16.66 11.83 11.12
N ARG A 175 -15.53 11.13 11.22
CA ARG A 175 -14.93 10.64 12.48
C ARG A 175 -13.81 11.53 13.02
N GLY A 176 -13.68 12.76 12.49
CA GLY A 176 -12.69 13.74 12.94
C GLY A 176 -11.28 13.52 12.40
N VAL A 177 -11.07 12.60 11.45
CA VAL A 177 -9.77 12.33 10.83
C VAL A 177 -9.66 13.10 9.51
N ASN A 178 -8.89 14.19 9.52
CA ASN A 178 -8.65 15.01 8.34
C ASN A 178 -7.30 14.66 7.70
N LEU A 179 -7.34 14.22 6.44
CA LEU A 179 -6.13 13.94 5.67
C LEU A 179 -5.57 15.22 5.05
N VAL A 180 -4.25 15.30 4.93
CA VAL A 180 -3.54 16.44 4.31
C VAL A 180 -3.74 16.54 2.79
N VAL A 181 -4.23 15.46 2.18
CA VAL A 181 -4.40 15.32 0.73
C VAL A 181 -5.68 14.55 0.43
N ALA A 182 -6.36 14.94 -0.65
CA ALA A 182 -7.54 14.23 -1.16
C ALA A 182 -7.17 12.83 -1.65
N LEU A 183 -8.03 11.85 -1.38
CA LEU A 183 -7.76 10.45 -1.75
C LEU A 183 -7.93 10.24 -3.24
N THR A 184 -6.83 9.97 -3.93
CA THR A 184 -6.82 9.60 -5.36
C THR A 184 -5.82 8.46 -5.61
N PRO A 185 -5.98 7.66 -6.68
CA PRO A 185 -5.01 6.59 -6.99
C PRO A 185 -3.58 7.11 -7.18
N HIS A 186 -3.42 8.34 -7.66
CA HIS A 186 -2.11 8.97 -7.85
C HIS A 186 -1.41 9.28 -6.52
N VAL A 187 -2.17 9.60 -5.47
CA VAL A 187 -1.62 9.81 -4.12
C VAL A 187 -1.03 8.53 -3.57
N PHE A 188 -1.71 7.37 -3.67
CA PHE A 188 -1.15 6.09 -3.23
C PHE A 188 0.19 5.76 -3.87
N ARG A 189 0.36 6.13 -5.14
CA ARG A 189 1.63 6.00 -5.86
C ARG A 189 2.73 6.91 -5.30
N HIS A 190 2.41 8.16 -4.96
CA HIS A 190 3.35 9.05 -4.27
C HIS A 190 3.72 8.52 -2.90
N SER A 191 2.74 8.01 -2.16
CA SER A 191 2.92 7.46 -0.83
C SER A 191 3.78 6.20 -0.83
N PHE A 192 3.59 5.29 -1.81
CA PHE A 192 4.47 4.15 -2.03
C PHE A 192 5.92 4.58 -2.26
N ALA A 193 6.12 5.60 -3.12
CA ALA A 193 7.44 6.13 -3.41
C ALA A 193 8.13 6.71 -2.18
N MET A 194 7.43 7.57 -1.44
CA MET A 194 7.95 8.18 -0.23
C MET A 194 8.24 7.16 0.85
N HIS A 195 7.34 6.20 1.07
CA HIS A 195 7.55 5.16 2.06
C HIS A 195 8.84 4.38 1.84
N HIS A 196 9.14 3.99 0.59
CA HIS A 196 10.39 3.32 0.25
C HIS A 196 11.65 4.15 0.48
N LEU A 197 11.54 5.48 0.37
CA LEU A 197 12.64 6.40 0.61
C LEU A 197 12.84 6.61 2.11
N LEU A 198 11.76 6.85 2.86
CA LEU A 198 11.78 7.06 4.31
C LEU A 198 12.33 5.84 5.07
N GLN A 199 12.06 4.62 4.58
CA GLN A 199 12.57 3.41 5.21
C GLN A 199 14.04 3.11 4.91
N GLY A 200 14.71 3.87 4.03
CA GLY A 200 16.09 3.58 3.61
C GLY A 200 16.26 2.25 2.83
N ASN A 201 15.20 1.47 2.62
CA ASN A 201 15.25 0.11 2.09
C ASN A 201 15.50 0.04 0.58
N THR A 202 15.30 1.14 -0.15
CA THR A 202 15.32 1.13 -1.61
C THR A 202 16.14 2.27 -2.19
N HIS A 203 17.22 1.92 -2.88
CA HIS A 203 17.99 2.88 -3.68
C HIS A 203 17.09 3.51 -4.77
N ILE A 204 17.23 4.82 -5.00
CA ILE A 204 16.34 5.59 -5.90
C ILE A 204 16.16 4.97 -7.30
N LYS A 205 17.21 4.36 -7.86
CA LYS A 205 17.16 3.63 -9.14
C LYS A 205 16.22 2.41 -9.11
N ARG A 206 16.17 1.68 -7.99
CA ARG A 206 15.23 0.55 -7.81
C ARG A 206 13.79 1.07 -7.72
N LEU A 207 13.57 2.16 -6.99
CA LEU A 207 12.26 2.80 -6.91
C LEU A 207 11.78 3.32 -8.28
N GLN A 208 12.69 3.91 -9.08
CA GLN A 208 12.38 4.34 -10.44
C GLN A 208 11.89 3.17 -11.31
N ALA A 209 12.51 1.98 -11.17
CA ALA A 209 12.10 0.77 -11.87
C ALA A 209 10.72 0.29 -11.42
N TYR A 210 10.43 0.27 -10.11
CA TYR A 210 9.12 -0.13 -9.57
C TYR A 210 7.99 0.79 -10.03
N LEU A 211 8.26 2.10 -10.09
CA LEU A 211 7.30 3.08 -10.58
C LEU A 211 7.21 3.04 -12.12
N GLY A 212 8.22 2.58 -12.84
CA GLY A 212 8.27 2.67 -14.30
C GLY A 212 8.38 4.14 -14.78
N HIS A 213 9.12 4.96 -14.04
CA HIS A 213 9.41 6.34 -14.41
C HIS A 213 10.51 6.39 -15.48
N ARG A 214 10.24 7.13 -16.56
CA ARG A 214 11.17 7.28 -17.70
C ARG A 214 12.28 8.30 -17.44
N SER A 215 12.12 9.15 -16.41
CA SER A 215 13.07 10.19 -16.02
C SER A 215 13.25 10.19 -14.50
N LEU A 216 14.49 10.47 -14.07
CA LEU A 216 14.85 10.67 -12.67
C LEU A 216 14.21 11.95 -12.09
N ARG A 217 13.89 12.95 -12.92
CA ARG A 217 13.24 14.21 -12.50
C ARG A 217 11.90 14.00 -11.79
N SER A 218 11.15 12.96 -12.18
CA SER A 218 9.90 12.58 -11.51
C SER A 218 10.10 11.86 -10.16
N THR A 219 11.35 11.55 -9.83
CA THR A 219 11.76 10.87 -8.59
C THR A 219 12.66 11.77 -7.72
N GLU A 220 13.35 12.76 -8.31
CA GLU A 220 14.15 13.79 -7.63
C GLU A 220 13.32 14.69 -6.72
N CYS A 221 12.05 14.92 -7.05
CA CYS A 221 11.14 15.66 -6.16
C CYS A 221 11.01 14.99 -4.77
N TYR A 222 11.21 13.67 -4.68
CA TYR A 222 11.21 12.98 -3.40
C TYR A 222 12.55 13.05 -2.64
N THR A 223 13.67 13.34 -3.32
CA THR A 223 14.98 13.47 -2.66
C THR A 223 15.13 14.76 -1.87
N GLN A 224 14.35 15.81 -2.18
CA GLN A 224 14.32 17.04 -1.39
C GLN A 224 13.72 16.80 0.00
N ILE A 225 12.78 15.85 0.13
CA ILE A 225 12.25 15.43 1.43
C ILE A 225 13.35 14.72 2.22
N LEU A 226 14.11 13.81 1.59
CA LEU A 226 15.23 13.11 2.25
C LEU A 226 16.32 14.05 2.81
N ALA A 227 16.52 15.22 2.19
CA ALA A 227 17.49 16.22 2.68
C ALA A 227 17.04 16.88 4.00
N LEU A 228 15.74 16.99 4.24
CA LEU A 228 15.18 17.36 5.55
C LEU A 228 15.25 16.19 6.56
N ASP A 229 15.60 14.99 6.10
CA ASP A 229 15.32 13.70 6.75
C ASP A 229 16.56 12.87 7.09
N ALA A 230 17.74 13.49 7.15
CA ALA A 230 18.94 12.85 7.72
C ALA A 230 18.69 12.32 9.15
N ALA A 231 17.67 12.84 9.86
CA ALA A 231 17.21 12.37 11.16
C ALA A 231 16.16 11.23 11.12
N ALA A 232 15.39 11.02 10.03
CA ALA A 232 14.34 10.00 10.04
C ALA A 232 14.81 8.58 9.75
N SER A 233 16.01 8.43 9.19
CA SER A 233 16.67 7.11 9.11
C SER A 233 16.92 6.49 10.50
N GLU A 234 16.88 7.30 11.57
CA GLU A 234 16.95 6.86 12.98
C GLU A 234 15.57 6.57 13.61
N ILE A 235 14.45 6.89 12.95
CA ILE A 235 13.09 6.77 13.55
C ILE A 235 12.56 5.33 13.51
N GLY A 236 13.22 4.39 12.82
CA GLY A 236 12.88 2.96 12.92
C GLY A 236 11.46 2.61 12.44
N LEU A 237 10.93 3.36 11.46
CA LEU A 237 9.58 3.16 10.92
C LEU A 237 9.49 1.81 10.18
N SER A 238 8.97 0.80 10.85
CA SER A 238 8.78 -0.54 10.28
C SER A 238 7.57 -0.61 9.35
N PHE A 239 7.71 -1.44 8.33
CA PHE A 239 6.67 -1.77 7.36
C PHE A 239 5.55 -2.62 7.99
N THR A 240 5.79 -3.27 9.14
CA THR A 240 4.87 -4.31 9.60
C THR A 240 3.50 -3.76 9.93
N VAL A 241 2.45 -4.39 9.44
CA VAL A 241 1.08 -4.11 9.87
C VAL A 241 0.82 -4.89 11.19
N ILE A 242 1.74 -4.76 12.16
CA ILE A 242 1.57 -5.20 13.55
C ILE A 242 2.21 -4.16 14.49
N GLY A 243 1.37 -3.50 15.28
CA GLY A 243 1.70 -2.66 16.42
C GLY A 243 0.39 -2.24 17.11
N SER A 244 0.35 -2.26 18.44
CA SER A 244 -0.87 -1.94 19.23
C SER A 244 -1.25 -0.45 19.20
N ASP A 245 -0.41 0.40 18.58
CA ASP A 245 -0.37 1.82 18.92
C ASP A 245 -0.68 2.75 17.72
N ASN A 246 -1.63 2.39 16.84
CA ASN A 246 -2.11 3.34 15.83
C ASN A 246 -3.04 4.38 16.48
N PRO A 247 -2.64 5.67 16.55
CA PRO A 247 -3.49 6.69 17.14
C PRO A 247 -4.80 6.88 16.35
N LEU A 248 -4.77 6.81 15.01
CA LEU A 248 -5.96 7.04 14.18
C LEU A 248 -6.95 5.90 14.25
N LEU A 249 -6.51 4.64 14.25
CA LEU A 249 -7.44 3.51 14.43
C LEU A 249 -8.05 3.51 15.83
N GLN A 250 -7.30 3.90 16.86
CA GLN A 250 -7.85 4.06 18.20
C GLN A 250 -8.92 5.16 18.25
N THR A 251 -8.72 6.28 17.54
CA THR A 251 -9.76 7.30 17.37
C THR A 251 -10.99 6.75 16.64
N LEU A 252 -10.79 5.99 15.57
CA LEU A 252 -11.89 5.41 14.78
C LEU A 252 -12.70 4.34 15.55
N LEU A 253 -12.10 3.66 16.53
CA LEU A 253 -12.77 2.66 17.37
C LEU A 253 -13.51 3.28 18.57
N ARG A 254 -13.18 4.53 18.94
CA ARG A 254 -13.78 5.26 20.08
C ARG A 254 -14.94 6.19 19.67
N ALA A 255 -15.12 6.42 18.36
CA ALA A 255 -16.15 7.26 17.75
C ALA A 255 -17.23 6.40 17.10
#